data_AF-W7W7D5-F1
#
_entry.id   AF-W7W7D5-F1
#
_cell.length_a   1.000
_cell.length_b   1.000
_cell.length_c   1.000
_cell.angle_alpha   90.00
_cell.angle_beta   90.00
_cell.angle_gamma   90.00
#
_symmetry.space_group_name_H-M   'P 1'
#
loop_
_entity.id
_entity.type
_entity.pdbx_description
1 polymer ?
#
loop_
_entity_poly.entity_id
_entity_poly.type
_entity_poly.pdbx_seq_one_letter_code
_entity_poly.pdbx_strand_id
1 'polypeptide(L)'
;MLASAFGGGGQELGYVEFAPGSTELSDASRQRLDTLVKALTDRPALKLEATGRADPAVDEAALRAQYLDRLLRTAKAKSTGELAESVKIEPDERGRWLEAAYKASDLKTKPRNAIGLAKSLPPGEMEALLLASAPAGEPALKALADQRGDRVKAYLTGKVPPERVLLTASRLGTEGIDDKGATARVAFGLK
;
A
#
# COMPACT_ATOMS: atom_id res chain seq x y z
N MET A 1 21.95 -12.28 10.63
CA MET A 1 23.30 -12.40 10.01
C MET A 1 23.55 -11.41 8.85
N LEU A 2 22.60 -10.53 8.47
CA LEU A 2 22.82 -9.53 7.40
C LEU A 2 23.67 -8.33 7.85
N ALA A 3 23.56 -7.94 9.12
CA ALA A 3 24.29 -6.80 9.67
C ALA A 3 25.82 -6.92 9.52
N SER A 4 26.34 -8.14 9.68
CA SER A 4 27.77 -8.44 9.54
C SER A 4 28.22 -8.52 8.08
N ALA A 5 27.30 -8.82 7.15
CA ALA A 5 27.63 -8.89 5.73
C ALA A 5 27.89 -7.49 5.15
N PHE A 6 27.19 -6.45 5.57
CA PHE A 6 27.31 -5.11 4.98
C PHE A 6 28.32 -4.17 5.66
N GLY A 7 29.09 -4.63 6.66
CA GLY A 7 30.13 -3.83 7.30
C GLY A 7 29.57 -2.62 8.07
N GLY A 8 29.33 -2.79 9.37
CA GLY A 8 29.15 -1.68 10.33
C GLY A 8 27.88 -0.82 10.23
N GLY A 9 27.14 -0.81 9.11
CA GLY A 9 25.87 -0.07 8.91
C GLY A 9 24.65 -0.96 8.65
N GLY A 10 24.80 -2.28 8.81
CA GLY A 10 23.86 -3.26 8.24
C GLY A 10 22.53 -3.48 8.96
N GLN A 11 22.18 -2.68 9.97
CA GLN A 11 20.79 -2.63 10.46
C GLN A 11 19.89 -1.78 9.54
N GLU A 12 20.44 -0.84 8.75
CA GLU A 12 19.65 0.05 7.88
C GLU A 12 19.31 -0.52 6.49
N LEU A 13 19.95 -1.62 6.08
CA LEU A 13 19.81 -2.21 4.74
C LEU A 13 19.03 -3.53 4.70
N GLY A 14 18.52 -3.99 5.86
CA GLY A 14 17.77 -5.25 5.95
C GLY A 14 16.38 -5.19 5.31
N TYR A 15 15.87 -3.98 5.05
CA TYR A 15 14.56 -3.78 4.43
C TYR A 15 14.43 -2.35 3.85
N VAL A 16 13.40 -2.13 3.04
CA VAL A 16 12.88 -0.79 2.73
C VAL A 16 11.43 -0.66 3.14
N GLU A 17 11.08 0.55 3.55
CA GLU A 17 9.80 0.88 4.15
C GLU A 17 8.82 1.41 3.11
N PHE A 18 7.55 1.11 3.32
CA PHE A 18 6.44 1.67 2.57
C PHE A 18 5.45 2.31 3.54
N ALA A 19 4.80 3.38 3.09
CA ALA A 19 3.65 3.90 3.81
C ALA A 19 2.51 2.85 3.81
N PRO A 20 1.67 2.82 4.86
CA PRO A 20 0.51 1.93 4.89
C PRO A 20 -0.36 2.05 3.64
N GLY A 21 -0.77 0.92 3.07
CA GLY A 21 -1.57 0.83 1.84
C GLY A 21 -0.86 1.33 0.57
N SER A 22 0.43 1.67 0.62
CA SER A 22 1.15 2.25 -0.52
C SER A 22 2.20 1.31 -1.11
N THR A 23 2.42 1.47 -2.41
CA THR A 23 3.49 0.86 -3.21
C THR A 23 4.51 1.89 -3.68
N GLU A 24 4.38 3.14 -3.25
CA GLU A 24 5.30 4.20 -3.61
C GLU A 24 6.59 4.11 -2.80
N LEU A 25 7.72 4.16 -3.51
CA LEU A 25 9.03 4.31 -2.88
C LEU A 25 9.15 5.77 -2.42
N SER A 26 9.42 5.98 -1.14
CA SER A 26 9.85 7.28 -0.62
C SER A 26 11.28 7.60 -1.04
N ASP A 27 11.71 8.84 -0.85
CA ASP A 27 13.12 9.22 -1.10
C ASP A 27 14.08 8.47 -0.18
N ALA A 28 13.71 8.29 1.10
CA ALA A 28 14.49 7.47 2.04
C ALA A 28 14.60 6.01 1.57
N SER A 29 13.50 5.41 1.08
CA SER A 29 13.53 4.05 0.53
C SER A 29 14.39 3.97 -0.73
N ARG A 30 14.35 4.98 -1.61
CA ARG A 30 15.26 5.06 -2.78
C ARG A 30 16.74 5.12 -2.36
N GLN A 31 17.09 5.96 -1.39
CA GLN A 31 18.48 6.07 -0.89
C GLN A 31 19.00 4.75 -0.29
N ARG A 32 18.15 4.04 0.45
CA ARG A 32 18.49 2.69 0.98
C ARG A 32 18.71 1.69 -0.17
N LEU A 33 17.85 1.68 -1.19
CA LEU A 33 18.02 0.83 -2.37
C LEU A 33 19.30 1.19 -3.15
N ASP A 34 19.65 2.46 -3.27
CA ASP A 34 20.90 2.90 -3.89
C ASP A 34 22.14 2.40 -3.15
N THR A 35 22.07 2.35 -1.82
CA THR A 35 23.14 1.78 -0.99
C THR A 35 23.26 0.26 -1.21
N LEU A 36 22.13 -0.45 -1.34
CA LEU A 36 22.13 -1.87 -1.72
C LEU A 36 22.72 -2.09 -3.12
N VAL A 37 22.41 -1.24 -4.10
CA VAL A 37 22.97 -1.30 -5.45
C VAL A 37 24.50 -1.19 -5.41
N LYS A 38 25.06 -0.26 -4.61
CA LYS A 38 26.51 -0.12 -4.44
C LYS A 38 27.11 -1.40 -3.84
N ALA A 39 26.55 -1.89 -2.74
CA ALA A 39 27.05 -3.09 -2.08
C ALA A 39 26.98 -4.34 -2.96
N LEU A 40 25.93 -4.47 -3.78
CA LEU A 40 25.82 -5.52 -4.78
C LEU A 40 26.90 -5.33 -5.85
N THR A 41 27.11 -4.13 -6.39
CA THR A 41 28.14 -3.86 -7.40
C THR A 41 29.54 -4.20 -6.90
N ASP A 42 29.87 -3.82 -5.66
CA ASP A 42 31.18 -4.09 -5.04
C ASP A 42 31.42 -5.58 -4.78
N ARG A 43 30.36 -6.38 -4.74
CA ARG A 43 30.42 -7.83 -4.46
C ARG A 43 29.65 -8.61 -5.52
N PRO A 44 30.25 -8.84 -6.70
CA PRO A 44 29.57 -9.46 -7.84
C PRO A 44 29.00 -10.86 -7.57
N ALA A 45 29.58 -11.60 -6.61
CA ALA A 45 29.13 -12.94 -6.24
C ALA A 45 27.80 -12.97 -5.46
N LEU A 46 27.38 -11.86 -4.85
CA LEU A 46 26.18 -11.82 -4.01
C LEU A 46 24.90 -11.71 -4.83
N LYS A 47 23.87 -12.43 -4.37
CA LYS A 47 22.49 -12.27 -4.83
C LYS A 47 21.61 -11.75 -3.70
N LEU A 48 20.63 -10.94 -4.06
CA LEU A 48 19.66 -10.37 -3.14
C LEU A 48 18.34 -11.13 -3.27
N GLU A 49 17.84 -11.64 -2.17
CA GLU A 49 16.45 -12.09 -2.04
C GLU A 49 15.61 -10.93 -1.50
N ALA A 50 14.42 -10.73 -2.07
CA ALA A 50 13.49 -9.69 -1.66
C ALA A 50 12.10 -10.29 -1.38
N THR A 51 11.56 -10.00 -0.21
CA THR A 51 10.25 -10.47 0.25
C THR A 51 9.32 -9.29 0.48
N GLY A 52 8.29 -9.15 -0.36
CA GLY A 52 7.22 -8.18 -0.14
C GLY A 52 6.38 -8.53 1.08
N ARG A 53 6.04 -7.53 1.89
CA ARG A 53 5.19 -7.70 3.08
C ARG A 53 4.08 -6.67 3.14
N ALA A 54 2.92 -7.13 3.60
CA ALA A 54 1.83 -6.28 4.05
C ALA A 54 1.44 -6.64 5.47
N ASP A 55 1.17 -5.64 6.29
CA ASP A 55 0.75 -5.81 7.67
C ASP A 55 -0.74 -5.46 7.79
N PRO A 56 -1.63 -6.45 8.02
CA PRO A 56 -3.05 -6.20 8.20
C PRO A 56 -3.36 -5.12 9.23
N ALA A 57 -2.54 -4.96 10.28
CA ALA A 57 -2.78 -4.01 11.35
C ALA A 57 -2.73 -2.54 10.88
N VAL A 58 -1.98 -2.24 9.82
CA VAL A 58 -1.82 -0.86 9.30
C VAL A 58 -2.30 -0.72 7.86
N ASP A 59 -2.07 -1.72 7.02
CA ASP A 59 -2.38 -1.67 5.60
C ASP A 59 -3.88 -1.79 5.35
N GLU A 60 -4.61 -2.56 6.16
CA GLU A 60 -6.04 -2.77 5.94
C GLU A 60 -6.82 -1.47 6.09
N ALA A 61 -6.59 -0.73 7.19
CA ALA A 61 -7.23 0.56 7.43
C ALA A 61 -6.86 1.59 6.35
N ALA A 62 -5.59 1.61 5.91
CA ALA A 62 -5.13 2.49 4.85
C ALA A 62 -5.80 2.19 3.51
N LEU A 63 -5.92 0.91 3.14
CA LEU A 63 -6.63 0.49 1.92
C LEU A 63 -8.11 0.88 1.96
N ARG A 64 -8.77 0.75 3.11
CA ARG A 64 -10.16 1.21 3.27
C ARG A 64 -10.29 2.73 3.09
N ALA A 65 -9.38 3.49 3.68
CA ALA A 65 -9.37 4.95 3.57
C ALA A 65 -9.14 5.41 2.12
N GLN A 66 -8.19 4.80 1.41
CA GLN A 66 -7.93 5.06 -0.02
C GLN A 66 -9.15 4.68 -0.89
N TYR A 67 -9.80 3.56 -0.58
CA TYR A 67 -11.03 3.15 -1.26
C TYR A 67 -12.13 4.20 -1.10
N LEU A 68 -12.35 4.68 0.13
CA LEU A 68 -13.32 5.73 0.40
C LEU A 68 -12.98 7.01 -0.36
N ASP A 69 -11.74 7.50 -0.27
CA ASP A 69 -11.29 8.70 -1.00
C ASP A 69 -11.56 8.58 -2.50
N ARG A 70 -11.24 7.42 -3.10
CA ARG A 70 -11.54 7.16 -4.51
C ARG A 70 -13.03 7.23 -4.82
N LEU A 71 -13.90 6.72 -3.94
CA LEU A 71 -15.34 6.83 -4.14
C LEU A 71 -15.82 8.29 -4.09
N LEU A 72 -15.29 9.10 -3.16
CA LEU A 72 -15.63 10.52 -3.06
C LEU A 72 -15.20 11.28 -4.31
N ARG A 73 -13.95 11.08 -4.76
CA ARG A 73 -13.43 11.68 -5.98
C ARG A 73 -14.20 11.26 -7.21
N THR A 74 -14.57 9.97 -7.30
CA THR A 74 -15.42 9.47 -8.39
C THR A 74 -16.80 10.14 -8.39
N ALA A 75 -17.40 10.34 -7.21
CA ALA A 75 -18.68 11.03 -7.10
C ALA A 75 -18.57 12.50 -7.54
N LYS A 76 -17.51 13.20 -7.13
CA LYS A 76 -17.24 14.58 -7.57
C LYS A 76 -16.98 14.67 -9.07
N ALA A 77 -16.06 13.87 -9.59
CA ALA A 77 -15.71 13.79 -11.01
C ALA A 77 -16.94 13.57 -11.90
N LYS A 78 -17.81 12.62 -11.53
CA LYS A 78 -19.08 12.40 -12.25
C LYS A 78 -20.00 13.62 -12.26
N SER A 79 -19.97 14.44 -11.22
CA SER A 79 -20.80 15.64 -11.13
C SER A 79 -20.18 16.85 -11.81
N THR A 80 -18.86 16.94 -11.92
CA THR A 80 -18.15 18.09 -12.52
C THR A 80 -17.69 17.84 -13.96
N GLY A 81 -17.72 16.58 -14.42
CA GLY A 81 -17.20 16.19 -15.73
C GLY A 81 -15.68 16.06 -15.77
N GLU A 82 -15.01 16.06 -14.62
CA GLU A 82 -13.56 15.90 -14.49
C GLU A 82 -13.14 14.43 -14.39
N LEU A 83 -11.83 14.18 -14.41
CA LEU A 83 -11.26 12.86 -14.11
C LEU A 83 -11.13 12.69 -12.59
N ALA A 84 -11.39 11.49 -12.07
CA ALA A 84 -11.35 11.24 -10.62
C ALA A 84 -9.95 11.46 -10.03
N GLU A 85 -8.91 11.23 -10.83
CA GLU A 85 -7.51 11.38 -10.45
C GLU A 85 -7.08 12.86 -10.34
N SER A 86 -7.71 13.76 -11.09
CA SER A 86 -7.41 15.20 -11.07
C SER A 86 -8.17 15.96 -9.97
N VAL A 87 -9.17 15.32 -9.38
CA VAL A 87 -10.06 15.93 -8.42
C VAL A 87 -9.54 15.74 -6.99
N LYS A 88 -9.52 16.85 -6.24
CA LYS A 88 -9.33 16.85 -4.79
C LYS A 88 -10.67 17.09 -4.09
N ILE A 89 -10.85 16.45 -2.93
CA ILE A 89 -11.99 16.69 -2.04
C ILE A 89 -11.55 17.66 -0.96
N GLU A 90 -12.12 18.86 -0.96
CA GLU A 90 -11.91 19.82 0.12
C GLU A 90 -12.74 19.45 1.37
N PRO A 91 -12.30 19.83 2.59
CA PRO A 91 -12.97 19.44 3.82
C PRO A 91 -14.44 19.88 3.92
N ASP A 92 -14.78 21.04 3.37
CA ASP A 92 -16.11 21.65 3.38
C ASP A 92 -17.11 20.95 2.45
N GLU A 93 -16.62 20.37 1.35
CA GLU A 93 -17.46 19.61 0.39
C GLU A 93 -17.50 18.10 0.68
N ARG A 94 -16.69 17.59 1.60
CA ARG A 94 -16.59 16.15 1.91
C ARG A 94 -17.96 15.52 2.20
N GLY A 95 -18.81 16.19 2.97
CA GLY A 95 -20.13 15.67 3.34
C GLY A 95 -21.03 15.43 2.12
N ARG A 96 -21.01 16.35 1.16
CA ARG A 96 -21.76 16.24 -0.11
C ARG A 96 -21.30 15.02 -0.90
N TRP A 97 -19.99 14.87 -1.08
CA TRP A 97 -19.45 13.76 -1.88
C TRP A 97 -19.55 12.41 -1.17
N LEU A 98 -19.55 12.42 0.17
CA LEU A 98 -19.82 11.23 0.98
C LEU A 98 -21.24 10.72 0.76
N GLU A 99 -22.23 11.61 0.81
CA GLU A 99 -23.62 11.23 0.53
C GLU A 99 -23.80 10.75 -0.91
N ALA A 100 -23.18 11.43 -1.88
CA ALA A 100 -23.23 11.04 -3.28
C ALA A 100 -22.59 9.66 -3.53
N ALA A 101 -21.41 9.40 -2.96
CA ALA A 101 -20.73 8.11 -3.01
C ALA A 101 -21.56 7.01 -2.32
N TYR A 102 -22.13 7.30 -1.16
CA TYR A 102 -23.00 6.39 -0.44
C TYR A 102 -24.25 6.05 -1.24
N LYS A 103 -24.91 7.02 -1.88
CA LYS A 103 -26.10 6.75 -2.70
C LYS A 103 -25.74 5.91 -3.94
N ALA A 104 -24.59 6.18 -4.56
CA ALA A 104 -24.13 5.49 -5.76
C ALA A 104 -23.54 4.09 -5.53
N SER A 105 -23.13 3.74 -4.31
CA SER A 105 -22.52 2.43 -4.00
C SER A 105 -23.50 1.26 -4.15
N ASP A 106 -23.00 0.04 -4.35
CA ASP A 106 -23.83 -1.16 -4.33
C ASP A 106 -23.63 -1.93 -3.02
N LEU A 107 -24.19 -1.36 -1.94
CA LEU A 107 -24.12 -1.97 -0.60
C LEU A 107 -25.25 -2.98 -0.41
N LYS A 108 -24.91 -4.24 -0.12
CA LYS A 108 -25.87 -5.33 0.10
C LYS A 108 -26.93 -5.00 1.17
N THR A 109 -26.53 -4.32 2.24
CA THR A 109 -27.39 -3.98 3.38
C THR A 109 -27.78 -2.50 3.42
N LYS A 110 -27.85 -1.83 2.26
CA LYS A 110 -28.20 -0.40 2.20
C LYS A 110 -29.62 -0.14 2.72
N PRO A 111 -29.81 0.62 3.81
CA PRO A 111 -31.13 1.02 4.26
C PRO A 111 -31.86 1.83 3.19
N ARG A 112 -33.14 1.51 2.96
CA ARG A 112 -34.00 2.19 1.99
C ARG A 112 -35.18 2.86 2.68
N ASN A 113 -35.67 3.95 2.09
CA ASN A 113 -36.91 4.61 2.54
C ASN A 113 -38.14 3.89 1.97
N ALA A 114 -39.34 4.36 2.34
CA ALA A 114 -40.62 3.75 1.94
C ALA A 114 -40.87 3.74 0.41
N ILE A 115 -40.08 4.49 -0.37
CA ILE A 115 -40.19 4.61 -1.84
C ILE A 115 -39.05 3.81 -2.54
N GLY A 116 -38.22 3.09 -1.77
CA GLY A 116 -37.14 2.24 -2.31
C GLY A 116 -35.84 2.97 -2.64
N LEU A 117 -35.74 4.27 -2.34
CA LEU A 117 -34.50 5.05 -2.47
C LEU A 117 -33.58 4.82 -1.28
N ALA A 118 -32.26 4.94 -1.49
CA ALA A 118 -31.27 4.91 -0.43
C ALA A 118 -31.61 5.96 0.65
N LYS A 119 -31.75 5.52 1.89
CA LYS A 119 -32.03 6.42 3.02
C LYS A 119 -30.78 7.26 3.29
N SER A 120 -30.92 8.58 3.43
CA SER A 120 -29.82 9.42 3.91
C SER A 120 -29.57 9.10 5.39
N LEU A 121 -28.32 8.78 5.74
CA LEU A 121 -27.88 8.44 7.09
C LEU A 121 -26.99 9.56 7.63
N PRO A 122 -26.76 9.65 8.95
CA PRO A 122 -25.71 10.50 9.49
C PRO A 122 -24.36 10.27 8.79
N PRO A 123 -23.54 11.31 8.57
CA PRO A 123 -22.26 11.18 7.85
C PRO A 123 -21.37 10.05 8.37
N GLY A 124 -21.26 9.88 9.69
CA GLY A 124 -20.47 8.81 10.29
C GLY A 124 -20.96 7.40 9.94
N GLU A 125 -22.27 7.19 9.81
CA GLU A 125 -22.85 5.90 9.42
C GLU A 125 -22.60 5.59 7.94
N MET A 126 -22.77 6.60 7.06
CA MET A 126 -22.47 6.44 5.62
C MET A 126 -21.00 6.06 5.41
N GLU A 127 -20.10 6.74 6.12
CA GLU A 127 -18.67 6.48 6.08
C GLU A 127 -18.33 5.07 6.58
N ALA A 128 -18.87 4.66 7.72
CA ALA A 128 -18.66 3.33 8.27
C ALA A 128 -19.10 2.22 7.30
N LEU A 129 -20.27 2.39 6.66
CA LEU A 129 -20.78 1.42 5.67
C LEU A 129 -19.90 1.36 4.42
N LEU A 130 -19.41 2.50 3.93
CA LEU A 130 -18.51 2.54 2.77
C LEU A 130 -17.15 1.91 3.10
N LEU A 131 -16.57 2.20 4.27
CA LEU A 131 -15.32 1.59 4.73
C LEU A 131 -15.47 0.07 4.89
N ALA A 132 -16.57 -0.40 5.48
CA ALA A 132 -16.85 -1.83 5.65
C ALA A 132 -16.99 -2.57 4.32
N SER A 133 -17.42 -1.88 3.26
CA SER A 133 -17.56 -2.44 1.90
C SER A 133 -16.25 -2.51 1.10
N ALA A 134 -15.20 -1.85 1.57
CA ALA A 134 -13.94 -1.77 0.85
C ALA A 134 -13.31 -3.18 0.71
N PRO A 135 -12.80 -3.54 -0.49
CA PRO A 135 -12.14 -4.82 -0.72
C PRO A 135 -10.71 -4.78 -0.15
N ALA A 136 -10.59 -4.70 1.17
CA ALA A 136 -9.31 -4.56 1.90
C ALA A 136 -8.90 -5.85 2.64
N GLY A 137 -9.56 -6.98 2.39
CA GLY A 137 -9.24 -8.26 3.03
C GLY A 137 -7.93 -8.89 2.55
N GLU A 138 -7.68 -10.13 2.99
CA GLU A 138 -6.45 -10.89 2.70
C GLU A 138 -5.99 -10.87 1.22
N PRO A 139 -6.86 -11.03 0.21
CA PRO A 139 -6.43 -10.95 -1.19
C PRO A 139 -5.84 -9.60 -1.58
N ALA A 140 -6.39 -8.50 -1.04
CA ALA A 140 -5.90 -7.15 -1.32
C ALA A 140 -4.56 -6.89 -0.62
N LEU A 141 -4.40 -7.37 0.62
CA LEU A 141 -3.14 -7.29 1.35
C LEU A 141 -2.04 -8.12 0.65
N LYS A 142 -2.38 -9.31 0.15
CA LYS A 142 -1.46 -10.13 -0.62
C LYS A 142 -1.03 -9.41 -1.91
N ALA A 143 -1.99 -8.84 -2.64
CA ALA A 143 -1.69 -8.05 -3.84
C ALA A 143 -0.79 -6.84 -3.53
N LEU A 144 -1.05 -6.14 -2.42
CA LEU A 144 -0.20 -5.03 -1.96
C LEU A 144 1.23 -5.48 -1.66
N ALA A 145 1.42 -6.61 -0.97
CA ALA A 145 2.73 -7.17 -0.67
C ALA A 145 3.48 -7.58 -1.96
N ASP A 146 2.80 -8.24 -2.89
CA ASP A 146 3.33 -8.63 -4.20
C ASP A 146 3.78 -7.38 -4.98
N GLN A 147 2.94 -6.35 -5.07
CA GLN A 147 3.25 -5.09 -5.76
C GLN A 147 4.43 -4.34 -5.14
N ARG A 148 4.59 -4.35 -3.81
CA ARG A 148 5.77 -3.76 -3.15
C ARG A 148 7.05 -4.48 -3.55
N GLY A 149 7.02 -5.82 -3.57
CA GLY A 149 8.12 -6.64 -4.07
C GLY A 149 8.49 -6.30 -5.51
N ASP A 150 7.50 -6.24 -6.39
CA ASP A 150 7.69 -5.89 -7.80
C ASP A 150 8.26 -4.49 -7.97
N ARG A 151 7.81 -3.51 -7.19
CA ARG A 151 8.32 -2.13 -7.24
C ARG A 151 9.80 -2.07 -6.87
N VAL A 152 10.20 -2.79 -5.83
CA VAL A 152 11.61 -2.89 -5.42
C VAL A 152 12.44 -3.63 -6.46
N LYS A 153 11.95 -4.76 -6.99
CA LYS A 153 12.63 -5.49 -8.06
C LYS A 153 12.87 -4.58 -9.26
N ALA A 154 11.82 -3.93 -9.77
CA ALA A 154 11.92 -3.04 -10.92
C ALA A 154 12.92 -1.90 -10.71
N TYR A 155 12.97 -1.33 -9.49
CA TYR A 155 13.97 -0.32 -9.15
C TYR A 155 15.40 -0.86 -9.20
N LEU A 156 15.64 -2.02 -8.60
CA LEU A 156 16.98 -2.62 -8.53
C LEU A 156 17.45 -3.12 -9.90
N THR A 157 16.59 -3.78 -10.68
CA THR A 157 16.97 -4.33 -12.00
C THR A 157 17.21 -3.27 -13.06
N GLY A 158 16.84 -2.01 -12.81
CA GLY A 158 17.28 -0.87 -13.62
C GLY A 158 18.74 -0.46 -13.37
N LYS A 159 19.41 -1.03 -12.35
CA LYS A 159 20.74 -0.62 -11.88
C LYS A 159 21.71 -1.79 -11.69
N VAL A 160 21.21 -3.00 -11.45
CA VAL A 160 21.98 -4.25 -11.36
C VAL A 160 21.38 -5.32 -12.28
N PRO A 161 22.15 -6.33 -12.71
CA PRO A 161 21.63 -7.40 -13.55
C PRO A 161 20.43 -8.13 -12.92
N PRO A 162 19.35 -8.43 -13.68
CA PRO A 162 18.12 -9.02 -13.15
C PRO A 162 18.30 -10.33 -12.36
N GLU A 163 19.24 -11.17 -12.76
CA GLU A 163 19.58 -12.44 -12.12
C GLU A 163 20.15 -12.29 -10.70
N ARG A 164 20.48 -11.06 -10.30
CA ARG A 164 20.95 -10.73 -8.95
C ARG A 164 19.82 -10.42 -7.97
N VAL A 165 18.59 -10.27 -8.44
CA VAL A 165 17.44 -9.91 -7.60
C VAL A 165 16.36 -10.98 -7.72
N LEU A 166 16.22 -11.78 -6.67
CA LEU A 166 15.23 -12.85 -6.57
C LEU A 166 14.06 -12.40 -5.70
N LEU A 167 12.84 -12.36 -6.26
CA LEU A 167 11.64 -12.21 -5.45
C LEU A 167 11.25 -13.56 -4.84
N THR A 168 11.05 -13.55 -3.53
CA THR A 168 10.49 -14.68 -2.77
C THR A 168 8.98 -14.50 -2.61
N ALA A 169 8.28 -15.55 -2.19
CA ALA A 169 6.86 -15.47 -1.88
C ALA A 169 6.57 -14.39 -0.82
N SER A 170 5.67 -13.45 -1.17
CA SER A 170 5.23 -12.39 -0.26
C SER A 170 4.54 -12.94 0.98
N ARG A 171 4.63 -12.19 2.08
CA ARG A 171 4.09 -12.60 3.39
C ARG A 171 3.15 -11.55 3.96
N LEU A 172 2.20 -12.01 4.76
CA LEU A 172 1.30 -11.16 5.52
C LEU A 172 1.69 -11.16 7.01
N GLY A 173 1.50 -10.02 7.66
CA GLY A 173 1.77 -9.84 9.07
C GLY A 173 3.26 -9.70 9.40
N THR A 174 3.56 -9.80 10.69
CA THR A 174 4.85 -9.41 11.27
C THR A 174 5.76 -10.60 11.58
N GLU A 175 5.37 -11.82 11.19
CA GLU A 175 6.15 -13.02 11.47
C GLU A 175 7.56 -12.94 10.87
N GLY A 176 8.57 -13.16 11.72
CA GLY A 176 9.99 -13.06 11.34
C GLY A 176 10.51 -11.62 11.25
N ILE A 177 9.81 -10.65 11.83
CA ILE A 177 10.29 -9.28 12.07
C ILE A 177 10.64 -9.16 13.55
N ASP A 178 11.94 -9.05 13.85
CA ASP A 178 12.47 -8.89 15.22
C ASP A 178 13.18 -7.53 15.43
N ASP A 179 13.27 -6.72 14.38
CA ASP A 179 14.04 -5.47 14.33
C ASP A 179 13.30 -4.22 14.80
N LYS A 180 12.05 -4.36 15.29
CA LYS A 180 11.15 -3.24 15.69
C LYS A 180 10.91 -2.18 14.61
N GLY A 181 11.33 -2.43 13.36
CA GLY A 181 11.16 -1.51 12.23
C GLY A 181 9.73 -1.47 11.67
N ALA A 182 9.48 -0.65 10.65
CA ALA A 182 8.16 -0.55 10.04
C ALA A 182 7.73 -1.85 9.36
N THR A 183 6.53 -2.36 9.62
CA THR A 183 6.08 -3.71 9.20
C THR A 183 5.59 -3.78 7.74
N ALA A 184 5.11 -2.66 7.19
CA ALA A 184 4.85 -2.46 5.77
C ALA A 184 6.18 -2.26 5.02
N ARG A 185 6.77 -3.35 4.51
CA ARG A 185 8.15 -3.34 4.01
C ARG A 185 8.40 -4.33 2.87
N VAL A 186 9.55 -4.18 2.22
CA VAL A 186 10.22 -5.28 1.52
C VAL A 186 11.46 -5.65 2.32
N ALA A 187 11.51 -6.88 2.81
CA ALA A 187 12.65 -7.40 3.57
C ALA A 187 13.68 -8.03 2.61
N PHE A 188 14.96 -7.90 2.94
CA PHE A 188 16.06 -8.41 2.14
C PHE A 188 16.78 -9.56 2.81
N GLY A 189 17.23 -10.50 1.99
CA GLY A 189 18.16 -11.57 2.35
C GLY A 189 19.34 -11.59 1.38
N LEU A 190 20.47 -12.13 1.81
CA LEU A 190 21.62 -12.37 0.95
C LEU A 190 21.79 -13.87 0.72
N LYS A 191 22.19 -14.21 -0.50
CA LYS A 191 22.55 -15.55 -0.92
C LYS A 191 23.89 -15.55 -1.65
#